data_AF-A0AAV9S5E0-F1
#
_entry.id   AF-A0AAV9S5E0-F1
#
_cell.length_a   1.000
_cell.length_b   1.000
_cell.length_c   1.000
_cell.angle_alpha   90.00
_cell.angle_beta   90.00
_cell.angle_gamma   90.00
#
_symmetry.space_group_name_H-M   'P 1'
#
loop_
_entity.id
_entity.type
_entity.pdbx_description
1 polymer ?
#
loop_
_entity_poly.entity_id
_entity_poly.type
_entity_poly.pdbx_seq_one_letter_code
_entity_poly.pdbx_strand_id
1 'polypeptide(L)'
;MDTTSPASRKRRAWTVSNISAGKSSQIQEVINAGLVPILVEVLQQGDYKTQNEAVWAVTNYTSGGTVDQVAYLVHCNVLEPLLNLLTVKDSKMTLVILEAVSNILQMAQSTGEVERMCQMIEELGGLDNIEALQTHDNEAVYKSALNLIDRFFSEENVDESLVPDASADCYAFHIPEDQSTFQF
;
A
#
# COMPACT_ATOMS: atom_id res chain seq x y z
N MET A 1 37.86 -5.35 -7.06
CA MET A 1 37.14 -5.02 -5.81
C MET A 1 36.02 -6.02 -5.68
N ASP A 2 36.12 -6.92 -4.70
CA ASP A 2 35.23 -8.07 -4.56
C ASP A 2 33.98 -7.66 -3.77
N THR A 3 32.85 -7.50 -4.47
CA THR A 3 31.58 -6.97 -3.93
C THR A 3 30.78 -8.00 -3.14
N THR A 4 31.31 -9.21 -2.98
CA THR A 4 30.57 -10.42 -2.55
C THR A 4 30.89 -10.88 -1.12
N SER A 5 31.66 -10.09 -0.37
CA SER A 5 32.09 -10.45 0.98
C SER A 5 30.92 -10.46 1.99
N PRO A 6 30.81 -11.47 2.87
CA PRO A 6 29.81 -11.52 3.95
C PRO A 6 29.84 -10.28 4.86
N ALA A 7 30.98 -9.61 4.97
CA ALA A 7 31.14 -8.37 5.73
C ALA A 7 30.57 -7.15 4.99
N SER A 8 30.49 -7.18 3.66
CA SER A 8 29.81 -6.17 2.84
C SER A 8 28.29 -6.31 2.93
N ARG A 9 27.78 -7.54 3.01
CA ARG A 9 26.35 -7.82 3.27
C ARG A 9 25.90 -7.36 4.64
N LYS A 10 26.67 -7.65 5.70
CA LYS A 10 26.38 -7.15 7.06
C LYS A 10 26.42 -5.63 7.15
N ARG A 11 27.37 -4.97 6.47
CA ARG A 11 27.42 -3.50 6.40
C ARG A 11 26.23 -2.92 5.63
N ARG A 12 25.79 -3.55 4.54
CA ARG A 12 24.59 -3.13 3.78
C ARG A 12 23.32 -3.29 4.62
N ALA A 13 23.14 -4.43 5.30
CA ALA A 13 22.00 -4.64 6.20
C ALA A 13 21.99 -3.65 7.38
N TRP A 14 23.15 -3.40 7.99
CA TRP A 14 23.31 -2.42 9.08
C TRP A 14 23.10 -0.97 8.63
N THR A 15 23.50 -0.64 7.40
CA THR A 15 23.25 0.67 6.80
C THR A 15 21.77 0.85 6.47
N VAL A 16 21.08 -0.17 5.96
CA VAL A 16 19.63 -0.11 5.73
C VAL A 16 18.84 -0.02 7.04
N SER A 17 19.25 -0.71 8.11
CA SER A 17 18.59 -0.58 9.42
C SER A 17 18.77 0.81 10.05
N ASN A 18 19.91 1.47 9.82
CA ASN A 18 20.17 2.82 10.34
C ASN A 18 19.58 3.95 9.49
N ILE A 19 19.39 3.75 8.17
CA ILE A 19 18.85 4.80 7.31
C ILE A 19 17.32 4.85 7.35
N SER A 20 16.67 3.71 7.63
CA SER A 20 15.21 3.65 7.69
C SER A 20 14.62 4.47 8.85
N ALA A 21 15.35 4.71 9.96
CA ALA A 21 14.91 5.58 11.06
C ALA A 21 14.93 7.11 10.74
N GLY A 22 14.98 7.50 9.46
CA GLY A 22 15.35 8.83 9.01
C GLY A 22 14.25 9.68 8.37
N LYS A 23 14.53 10.98 8.21
CA LYS A 23 13.72 11.94 7.44
C LYS A 23 13.78 11.61 5.94
N SER A 24 12.82 12.08 5.14
CA SER A 24 12.74 11.87 3.68
C SER A 24 14.06 12.12 2.90
N SER A 25 14.93 13.00 3.38
CA SER A 25 16.27 13.22 2.80
C SER A 25 17.20 12.02 2.95
N GLN A 26 17.15 11.29 4.06
CA GLN A 26 17.95 10.09 4.29
C GLN A 26 17.44 8.93 3.43
N ILE A 27 16.13 8.83 3.25
CA ILE A 27 15.50 7.89 2.33
C ILE A 27 15.98 8.15 0.90
N GLN A 28 16.08 9.42 0.49
CA GLN A 28 16.59 9.77 -0.84
C GLN A 28 18.04 9.30 -1.05
N GLU A 29 18.89 9.35 -0.02
CA GLU A 29 20.26 8.81 -0.10
C GLU A 29 20.27 7.28 -0.27
N VAL A 30 19.32 6.54 0.32
CA VAL A 30 19.16 5.08 0.08
C VAL A 30 18.87 4.81 -1.38
N ILE A 31 17.95 5.59 -1.96
CA ILE A 31 17.56 5.48 -3.36
C ILE A 31 18.76 5.79 -4.26
N ASN A 32 19.44 6.91 -4.02
CA ASN A 32 20.60 7.34 -4.79
C ASN A 32 21.76 6.32 -4.70
N ALA A 33 21.91 5.64 -3.56
CA ALA A 33 22.90 4.59 -3.37
C ALA A 33 22.50 3.22 -3.99
N GLY A 34 21.31 3.12 -4.60
CA GLY A 34 20.83 1.89 -5.25
C GLY A 34 20.56 0.75 -4.27
N LEU A 35 20.20 1.06 -3.02
CA LEU A 35 20.03 0.06 -1.96
C LEU A 35 18.62 -0.53 -1.92
N VAL A 36 17.63 0.12 -2.53
CA VAL A 36 16.23 -0.34 -2.52
C VAL A 36 16.06 -1.73 -3.15
N PRO A 37 16.63 -2.05 -4.33
CA PRO A 37 16.54 -3.41 -4.88
C PRO A 37 17.18 -4.48 -3.99
N ILE A 38 18.27 -4.12 -3.30
CA ILE A 38 18.95 -5.04 -2.36
C ILE A 38 18.05 -5.31 -1.14
N LEU A 39 17.32 -4.30 -0.66
CA LEU A 39 16.35 -4.48 0.42
C LEU A 39 15.25 -5.47 0.01
N VAL A 40 14.74 -5.36 -1.21
CA VAL A 40 13.74 -6.30 -1.76
C VAL A 40 14.30 -7.72 -1.87
N GLU A 41 15.53 -7.88 -2.37
CA GLU A 41 16.22 -9.18 -2.43
C GLU A 41 16.36 -9.81 -1.04
N VAL A 42 16.70 -9.00 -0.03
CA VAL A 42 16.82 -9.46 1.36
C VAL A 42 15.47 -9.89 1.95
N LEU A 43 14.37 -9.22 1.62
CA LEU A 43 13.03 -9.67 2.04
C LEU A 43 12.70 -11.04 1.43
N GLN A 44 13.06 -11.26 0.16
CA GLN A 44 12.78 -12.51 -0.55
C GLN A 44 13.66 -13.68 -0.08
N GLN A 45 14.96 -13.47 0.10
CA GLN A 45 15.96 -14.55 0.23
C GLN A 45 16.75 -14.52 1.55
N GLY A 46 16.49 -13.54 2.42
CA GLY A 46 17.16 -13.42 3.72
C GLY A 46 16.79 -14.56 4.66
N ASP A 47 17.66 -14.82 5.64
CA ASP A 47 17.26 -15.62 6.80
C ASP A 47 16.31 -14.82 7.69
N TYR A 48 15.53 -15.52 8.52
CA TYR A 48 14.48 -14.92 9.37
C TYR A 48 14.91 -13.65 10.12
N LYS A 49 16.13 -13.62 10.65
CA LYS A 49 16.65 -12.45 11.36
C LYS A 49 16.88 -11.26 10.42
N THR A 50 17.42 -11.50 9.24
CA THR A 50 17.68 -10.44 8.25
C THR A 50 16.38 -9.97 7.61
N GLN A 51 15.41 -10.86 7.36
CA GLN A 51 14.07 -10.48 6.89
C GLN A 51 13.34 -9.60 7.90
N ASN A 52 13.43 -9.89 9.20
CA ASN A 52 12.88 -9.02 10.25
C ASN A 52 13.44 -7.59 10.18
N GLU A 53 14.76 -7.45 10.09
CA GLU A 53 15.41 -6.12 9.96
C GLU A 53 14.99 -5.40 8.67
N ALA A 54 14.82 -6.16 7.58
CA ALA A 54 14.36 -5.62 6.30
C ALA A 54 12.90 -5.14 6.36
N VAL A 55 12.02 -5.87 7.03
CA VAL A 55 10.61 -5.47 7.24
C VAL A 55 10.52 -4.19 8.07
N TRP A 56 11.31 -4.08 9.14
CA TRP A 56 11.42 -2.83 9.90
C TRP A 56 11.92 -1.68 9.02
N ALA A 57 12.91 -1.94 8.16
CA ALA A 57 13.44 -0.92 7.27
C ALA A 57 12.42 -0.43 6.25
N VAL A 58 11.63 -1.33 5.67
CA VAL A 58 10.52 -0.98 4.77
C VAL A 58 9.46 -0.17 5.51
N THR A 59 9.09 -0.58 6.72
CA THR A 59 8.04 0.11 7.49
C THR A 59 8.45 1.55 7.74
N ASN A 60 9.66 1.78 8.25
CA ASN A 60 10.11 3.15 8.48
C ASN A 60 10.27 3.94 7.17
N TYR A 61 10.69 3.29 6.07
CA TYR A 61 10.74 3.92 4.75
C TYR A 61 9.34 4.41 4.33
N THR A 62 8.30 3.58 4.50
CA THR A 62 6.93 3.93 4.14
C THR A 62 6.31 4.99 5.07
N SER A 63 6.68 4.99 6.36
CA SER A 63 6.21 5.99 7.33
C SER A 63 6.86 7.37 7.15
N GLY A 64 8.14 7.41 6.77
CA GLY A 64 8.93 8.65 6.65
C GLY A 64 9.15 9.16 5.22
N GLY A 65 8.78 8.35 4.22
CA GLY A 65 9.00 8.64 2.80
C GLY A 65 7.95 9.57 2.20
N THR A 66 8.31 10.22 1.10
CA THR A 66 7.35 10.94 0.26
C THR A 66 6.60 9.96 -0.66
N VAL A 67 5.49 10.42 -1.24
CA VAL A 67 4.73 9.68 -2.27
C VAL A 67 5.64 9.12 -3.36
N ASP A 68 6.52 9.94 -3.95
CA ASP A 68 7.43 9.50 -5.02
C ASP A 68 8.42 8.42 -4.56
N GLN A 69 8.90 8.52 -3.31
CA GLN A 69 9.82 7.54 -2.75
C GLN A 69 9.11 6.20 -2.50
N VAL A 70 7.89 6.23 -1.99
CA VAL A 70 7.06 5.03 -1.79
C VAL A 70 6.65 4.42 -3.13
N ALA A 71 6.30 5.24 -4.12
CA ALA A 71 6.04 4.78 -5.47
C ALA A 71 7.28 4.07 -6.05
N TYR A 72 8.48 4.63 -5.89
CA TYR A 72 9.72 3.96 -6.31
C TYR A 72 9.93 2.60 -5.61
N LEU A 73 9.62 2.51 -4.32
CA LEU A 73 9.68 1.26 -3.57
C LEU A 73 8.71 0.21 -4.14
N VAL A 74 7.48 0.60 -4.48
CA VAL A 74 6.51 -0.28 -5.14
C VAL A 74 7.00 -0.72 -6.52
N HIS A 75 7.58 0.18 -7.32
CA HIS A 75 8.20 -0.16 -8.61
C HIS A 75 9.36 -1.15 -8.48
N CYS A 76 10.03 -1.21 -7.32
CA CYS A 76 11.05 -2.21 -7.02
C CYS A 76 10.45 -3.58 -6.61
N ASN A 77 9.14 -3.76 -6.71
CA ASN A 77 8.40 -4.98 -6.37
C ASN A 77 8.51 -5.38 -4.89
N VAL A 78 8.41 -4.40 -3.97
CA VAL A 78 8.44 -4.67 -2.53
C VAL A 78 7.20 -5.43 -2.03
N LEU A 79 6.06 -5.30 -2.72
CA LEU A 79 4.77 -5.80 -2.25
C LEU A 79 4.75 -7.33 -2.18
N GLU A 80 5.21 -8.01 -3.24
CA GLU A 80 5.24 -9.47 -3.31
C GLU A 80 5.97 -10.12 -2.12
N PRO A 81 7.23 -9.75 -1.77
CA PRO A 81 7.88 -10.34 -0.61
C PRO A 81 7.25 -9.96 0.72
N LEU A 82 6.72 -8.74 0.88
CA LEU A 82 6.02 -8.35 2.11
C LEU A 82 4.78 -9.22 2.34
N LEU A 83 3.96 -9.38 1.31
CA LEU A 83 2.72 -10.17 1.39
C LEU A 83 3.01 -11.64 1.64
N ASN A 84 4.05 -12.21 1.01
CA ASN A 84 4.48 -13.59 1.27
C ASN A 84 4.90 -13.79 2.74
N LEU A 85 5.48 -12.79 3.39
CA LEU A 85 5.89 -12.83 4.79
C LEU A 85 4.72 -12.75 5.79
N LEU A 86 3.51 -12.35 5.37
CA LEU A 86 2.32 -12.38 6.24
C LEU A 86 1.94 -13.80 6.69
N THR A 87 2.37 -14.83 5.95
CA THR A 87 2.14 -16.24 6.27
C THR A 87 3.00 -16.75 7.45
N VAL A 88 3.97 -15.96 7.90
CA VAL A 88 4.88 -16.33 8.99
C VAL A 88 4.21 -16.15 10.37
N LYS A 89 4.43 -17.10 11.29
CA LYS A 89 3.75 -17.17 12.60
C LYS A 89 4.25 -16.18 13.67
N ASP A 90 5.04 -15.16 13.33
CA ASP A 90 5.48 -14.15 14.31
C ASP A 90 4.54 -12.95 14.27
N SER A 91 3.68 -12.84 15.30
CA SER A 91 2.68 -11.78 15.38
C SER A 91 3.28 -10.37 15.36
N LYS A 92 4.50 -10.16 15.88
CA LYS A 92 5.13 -8.84 15.85
C LYS A 92 5.54 -8.49 14.43
N MET A 93 6.14 -9.44 13.72
CA MET A 93 6.52 -9.24 12.32
C MET A 93 5.28 -9.01 11.46
N THR A 94 4.21 -9.78 11.64
CA THR A 94 2.94 -9.61 10.93
C THR A 94 2.36 -8.20 11.15
N LEU A 95 2.34 -7.70 12.38
CA LEU A 95 1.86 -6.35 12.68
C LEU A 95 2.65 -5.26 11.93
N VAL A 96 3.98 -5.39 11.90
CA VAL A 96 4.86 -4.44 11.22
C VAL A 96 4.66 -4.49 9.71
N ILE A 97 4.43 -5.67 9.13
CA ILE A 97 4.11 -5.81 7.70
C ILE A 97 2.75 -5.15 7.39
N LEU A 98 1.71 -5.40 8.22
CA LEU A 98 0.40 -4.77 8.05
C LEU A 98 0.48 -3.25 8.13
N GLU A 99 1.32 -2.71 9.01
CA GLU A 99 1.60 -1.27 9.10
C GLU A 99 2.24 -0.75 7.81
N ALA A 100 3.26 -1.43 7.28
CA ALA A 100 3.89 -1.05 6.01
C ALA A 100 2.90 -1.06 4.84
N VAL A 101 2.07 -2.09 4.73
CA VAL A 101 1.03 -2.18 3.68
C VAL A 101 0.00 -1.06 3.82
N SER A 102 -0.46 -0.79 5.05
CA SER A 102 -1.37 0.32 5.34
C SER A 102 -0.77 1.67 4.95
N ASN A 103 0.52 1.92 5.21
CA ASN A 103 1.18 3.16 4.79
C ASN A 103 1.26 3.31 3.27
N ILE A 104 1.55 2.22 2.54
CA ILE A 104 1.57 2.23 1.07
C ILE A 104 0.18 2.56 0.52
N LEU A 105 -0.87 1.93 1.05
CA LEU A 105 -2.25 2.19 0.66
C LEU A 105 -2.70 3.62 0.97
N GLN A 106 -2.30 4.18 2.12
CA GLN A 106 -2.57 5.58 2.47
C GLN A 106 -1.89 6.58 1.52
N MET A 107 -0.67 6.27 1.07
CA MET A 107 0.02 7.08 0.06
C MET A 107 -0.72 7.03 -1.27
N ALA A 108 -1.18 5.85 -1.69
CA ALA A 108 -2.01 5.68 -2.89
C ALA A 108 -3.36 6.41 -2.78
N GLN A 109 -3.97 6.44 -1.59
CA GLN A 109 -5.18 7.22 -1.32
C GLN A 109 -4.92 8.72 -1.51
N SER A 110 -3.77 9.21 -1.09
CA SER A 110 -3.38 10.62 -1.25
C SER A 110 -3.11 11.02 -2.70
N THR A 111 -2.81 10.05 -3.59
CA THR A 111 -2.63 10.28 -5.03
C THR A 111 -3.87 9.98 -5.87
N GLY A 112 -4.93 9.42 -5.27
CA GLY A 112 -6.10 8.94 -6.01
C GLY A 112 -5.86 7.64 -6.77
N GLU A 113 -4.80 6.89 -6.45
CA GLU A 113 -4.44 5.62 -7.10
C GLU A 113 -4.71 4.40 -6.19
N VAL A 114 -5.54 4.57 -5.15
CA VAL A 114 -5.83 3.50 -4.17
C VAL A 114 -6.42 2.26 -4.84
N GLU A 115 -7.35 2.41 -5.79
CA GLU A 115 -7.96 1.28 -6.51
C GLU A 115 -6.91 0.45 -7.25
N ARG A 116 -5.97 1.11 -7.93
CA ARG A 116 -4.86 0.45 -8.63
C ARG A 116 -3.96 -0.30 -7.66
N MET A 117 -3.71 0.28 -6.49
CA MET A 117 -2.87 -0.34 -5.46
C MET A 117 -3.58 -1.55 -4.83
N CYS A 118 -4.88 -1.46 -4.55
CA CYS A 118 -5.69 -2.58 -4.05
C CYS A 118 -5.72 -3.73 -5.05
N GLN A 119 -5.99 -3.44 -6.34
CA GLN A 119 -5.94 -4.44 -7.41
C GLN A 119 -4.59 -5.15 -7.48
N MET A 120 -3.49 -4.40 -7.37
CA MET A 120 -2.15 -5.00 -7.36
C MET A 120 -1.93 -5.92 -6.16
N ILE A 121 -2.43 -5.56 -4.98
CA ILE A 121 -2.33 -6.41 -3.78
C ILE A 121 -3.20 -7.67 -3.92
N GLU A 122 -4.39 -7.55 -4.52
CA GLU A 122 -5.27 -8.68 -4.82
C GLU A 122 -4.64 -9.65 -5.81
N GLU A 123 -4.08 -9.16 -6.91
CA GLU A 123 -3.40 -9.98 -7.93
C GLU A 123 -2.21 -10.77 -7.36
N LEU A 124 -1.55 -10.23 -6.33
CA LEU A 124 -0.47 -10.88 -5.60
C LEU A 124 -0.95 -11.86 -4.53
N GLY A 125 -2.27 -12.10 -4.39
CA GLY A 125 -2.86 -12.93 -3.34
C GLY A 125 -2.72 -12.31 -1.94
N GLY A 126 -2.45 -11.01 -1.86
CA GLY A 126 -2.27 -10.29 -0.60
C GLY A 126 -3.55 -10.17 0.21
N LEU A 127 -4.68 -9.96 -0.46
CA LEU A 127 -5.99 -9.85 0.20
C LEU A 127 -6.33 -11.16 0.93
N ASP A 128 -6.22 -12.31 0.25
CA ASP A 128 -6.44 -13.64 0.86
C ASP A 128 -5.58 -13.85 2.12
N ASN A 129 -4.31 -13.43 2.05
CA ASN A 129 -3.39 -13.52 3.19
C ASN A 129 -3.83 -12.62 4.36
N ILE A 130 -4.32 -11.42 4.08
CA ILE A 130 -4.80 -10.48 5.10
C ILE A 130 -6.13 -10.96 5.70
N GLU A 131 -7.03 -11.52 4.89
CA GLU A 131 -8.28 -12.12 5.35
C GLU A 131 -8.04 -13.30 6.28
N ALA A 132 -7.06 -14.16 5.97
CA ALA A 132 -6.69 -15.28 6.83
C ALA A 132 -6.27 -14.81 8.24
N LEU A 133 -5.66 -13.63 8.35
CA LEU A 133 -5.25 -13.03 9.63
C LEU A 133 -6.45 -12.60 10.50
N GLN A 134 -7.67 -12.53 9.95
CA GLN A 134 -8.86 -12.27 10.74
C GLN A 134 -9.23 -13.42 11.69
N THR A 135 -8.63 -14.59 11.53
CA THR A 135 -8.79 -15.73 12.45
C THR A 135 -7.60 -15.92 13.39
N HIS A 136 -6.65 -14.98 13.40
CA HIS A 136 -5.41 -15.09 14.13
C HIS A 136 -5.62 -14.95 15.66
N ASP A 137 -4.98 -15.82 16.46
CA ASP A 137 -5.15 -15.86 17.94
C ASP A 137 -4.75 -14.54 18.63
N ASN A 138 -3.80 -13.81 18.04
CA ASN A 138 -3.40 -12.49 18.51
C ASN A 138 -4.43 -11.41 18.11
N GLU A 139 -5.11 -10.88 19.11
CA GLU A 139 -6.15 -9.85 18.95
C GLU A 139 -5.66 -8.59 18.20
N ALA A 140 -4.40 -8.18 18.39
CA ALA A 140 -3.86 -7.01 17.69
C ALA A 140 -3.71 -7.27 16.19
N VAL A 141 -3.27 -8.48 15.81
CA VAL A 141 -3.14 -8.89 14.40
C VAL A 141 -4.53 -8.93 13.76
N TYR A 142 -5.49 -9.59 14.41
CA TYR A 142 -6.89 -9.64 13.99
C TYR A 142 -7.45 -8.23 13.74
N LYS A 143 -7.35 -7.34 14.73
CA LYS A 143 -7.88 -5.97 14.64
C LYS A 143 -7.22 -5.16 13.54
N SER A 144 -5.90 -5.30 13.38
CA SER A 144 -5.16 -4.60 12.34
C SER A 144 -5.55 -5.07 10.94
N ALA A 145 -5.71 -6.38 10.73
CA ALA A 145 -6.14 -6.95 9.46
C ALA A 145 -7.57 -6.53 9.12
N LEU A 146 -8.48 -6.61 10.10
CA LEU A 146 -9.88 -6.17 9.94
C LEU A 146 -9.96 -4.69 9.57
N ASN A 147 -9.22 -3.81 10.27
CA ASN A 147 -9.24 -2.38 9.98
C ASN A 147 -8.68 -2.06 8.59
N LEU A 148 -7.65 -2.79 8.14
CA LEU A 148 -7.06 -2.60 6.83
C LEU A 148 -8.04 -3.00 5.72
N ILE A 149 -8.72 -4.13 5.86
CA ILE A 149 -9.77 -4.57 4.93
C ILE A 149 -10.91 -3.55 4.90
N ASP A 150 -11.42 -3.17 6.08
CA ASP A 150 -12.56 -2.25 6.19
C ASP A 150 -12.28 -0.89 5.53
N ARG A 151 -11.06 -0.40 5.69
CA ARG A 151 -10.66 0.91 5.17
C ARG A 151 -10.36 0.95 3.67
N PHE A 152 -9.85 -0.14 3.09
CA PHE A 152 -9.31 -0.11 1.72
C PHE A 152 -9.95 -1.10 0.75
N PHE A 153 -10.58 -2.16 1.24
CA PHE A 153 -11.12 -3.26 0.43
C PHE A 153 -12.64 -3.45 0.59
N SER A 154 -13.28 -2.83 1.57
CA SER A 154 -14.75 -2.83 1.68
C SER A 154 -15.40 -2.05 0.53
N GLU A 155 -16.50 -2.60 0.00
CA GLU A 155 -17.30 -2.07 -1.12
C GLU A 155 -17.83 -0.64 -0.90
N GLU A 156 -17.83 -0.13 0.34
CA GLU A 156 -18.22 1.26 0.65
C GLU A 156 -17.20 2.31 0.17
N ASN A 157 -15.99 1.93 -0.26
CA ASN A 157 -15.02 2.86 -0.85
C ASN A 157 -15.18 3.04 -2.38
N VAL A 158 -16.19 2.41 -3.00
CA VAL A 158 -16.42 2.46 -4.46
C VAL A 158 -17.27 3.66 -4.89
N ASP A 159 -17.76 4.51 -3.98
CA ASP A 159 -18.76 5.54 -4.35
C ASP A 159 -18.56 6.91 -3.69
N GLU A 160 -17.41 7.55 -3.94
CA GLU A 160 -17.29 9.03 -3.79
C GLU A 160 -16.90 9.76 -5.08
N SER A 161 -16.71 9.04 -6.21
CA SER A 161 -16.43 9.66 -7.52
C SER A 161 -17.61 9.66 -8.50
N LEU A 162 -18.77 9.10 -8.16
CA LEU A 162 -19.96 9.19 -9.00
C LEU A 162 -20.87 10.33 -8.55
N VAL A 163 -20.35 11.57 -8.60
CA VAL A 163 -21.25 12.72 -8.74
C VAL A 163 -21.80 12.67 -10.17
N PRO A 164 -23.12 12.42 -10.38
CA PRO A 164 -23.70 12.81 -11.66
C PRO A 164 -23.60 14.33 -11.68
N ASP A 165 -22.89 14.86 -12.67
CA ASP A 165 -22.95 16.28 -13.02
C ASP A 165 -24.42 16.63 -13.28
N ALA A 166 -25.11 17.11 -12.25
CA ALA A 166 -26.41 17.73 -12.36
C ALA A 166 -26.17 19.12 -12.98
N SER A 167 -25.74 19.10 -14.24
CA SER A 167 -25.82 20.25 -15.12
C SER A 167 -27.27 20.71 -15.10
N ALA A 168 -27.45 21.88 -14.50
CA ALA A 168 -28.71 22.55 -14.30
C ALA A 168 -29.28 23.01 -15.65
N ASP A 169 -29.87 22.10 -16.41
CA ASP A 169 -30.73 22.46 -17.53
C ASP A 169 -32.20 22.38 -17.09
N CYS A 170 -32.66 23.56 -16.67
CA CYS A 170 -34.02 24.07 -16.69
C CYS A 170 -35.10 23.12 -17.25
N TYR A 171 -35.92 22.52 -16.37
CA TYR A 171 -37.19 21.93 -16.77
C TYR A 171 -38.17 23.03 -17.19
N ALA A 172 -38.14 23.42 -18.46
CA ALA A 172 -39.20 24.20 -19.09
C ALA A 172 -40.37 23.26 -19.44
N PHE A 173 -41.43 23.28 -18.64
CA PHE A 173 -42.71 22.68 -19.00
C PHE A 173 -43.32 23.47 -20.16
N HIS A 174 -43.21 22.95 -21.38
CA HIS A 174 -44.03 23.43 -22.49
C HIS A 174 -45.36 22.66 -22.49
N ILE A 175 -46.41 23.34 -22.05
CA ILE A 175 -47.81 22.93 -22.27
C ILE A 175 -48.11 23.16 -23.76
N PRO A 176 -48.52 22.15 -24.55
CA PRO A 176 -49.11 22.42 -25.86
C PRO A 176 -50.52 22.99 -25.63
N GLU A 177 -50.75 24.22 -26.09
CA GLU A 177 -52.09 24.80 -26.19
C GLU A 177 -52.93 23.98 -27.18
N ASP A 178 -53.95 23.30 -26.66
CA ASP A 178 -55.05 22.74 -27.42
C ASP A 178 -55.87 23.90 -28.01
N GLN A 179 -55.70 24.17 -29.30
CA GLN A 179 -56.66 24.98 -30.08
C GLN A 179 -57.59 24.06 -30.86
N SER A 180 -58.51 23.41 -30.15
CA SER A 180 -59.77 22.95 -30.70
C SER A 180 -60.56 24.16 -31.24
N THR A 181 -60.48 24.36 -32.55
CA THR A 181 -61.27 25.34 -33.30
C THR A 181 -62.72 24.87 -33.35
N PHE A 182 -63.60 25.42 -32.51
CA PHE A 182 -65.05 25.29 -32.67
C PHE A 182 -65.56 26.38 -33.63
N GLN A 183 -65.96 25.98 -34.84
CA GLN A 183 -66.75 26.80 -35.76
C GLN A 183 -68.23 26.76 -35.32
N PHE A 184 -68.82 27.94 -35.11
CA PHE A 184 -70.28 28.16 -35.12
C PHE A 184 -70.77 28.41 -36.55
#